data_AF-A0A180G6H9-F1
#
_entry.id   AF-A0A180G6H9-F1
#
_cell.length_a   1.000
_cell.length_b   1.000
_cell.length_c   1.000
_cell.angle_alpha   90.00
_cell.angle_beta   90.00
_cell.angle_gamma   90.00
#
_symmetry.space_group_name_H-M   'P 1'
#
loop_
_entity.id
_entity.type
_entity.pdbx_description
1 polymer ?
#
loop_
_entity_poly.entity_id
_entity_poly.type
_entity_poly.pdbx_seq_one_letter_code
_entity_poly.pdbx_strand_id
1 'polypeptide(L)'
;MEHSMVSCHDLVKVFPSANDVPNEELVPSLVYSGSHNRTLTALDVISMARETPGESSNPKSSCARRYHSCTGEKDKIDCVEDFLTGKFPIISCTMALGLGQNWKWVRMVVHMGRGDPASIVQMVGRAGRDGRPGLAILFVEKIRCNGKNSADDFKEGTTQSDDDRMDALAITPVCLRIAFSIDNLLGYIPLRVNDPNCLAEKEREESEGFDPCCCSNCDGPAAVQLMENLPFASTQNFDEIMKNRFKTSLVIDPTSKLLVKKSTFRKRKVPDAEQGTLAAFQKELVDDFATFYYLRFPTSATVHASDRFGKTNAEAI
;
A
#
# COMPACT_ATOMS: atom_id res chain seq x y z
N MET A 1 -5.49 -5.82 11.15
CA MET A 1 -6.46 -4.97 10.41
C MET A 1 -7.81 -4.94 11.10
N GLU A 2 -8.49 -3.82 11.01
CA GLU A 2 -9.87 -3.60 11.45
C GLU A 2 -10.83 -3.37 10.28
N HIS A 3 -10.31 -2.99 9.12
CA HIS A 3 -11.09 -2.74 7.92
C HIS A 3 -10.78 -3.76 6.80
N SER A 4 -11.63 -3.76 5.76
CA SER A 4 -11.44 -4.63 4.61
C SER A 4 -10.22 -4.20 3.80
N MET A 5 -9.47 -5.20 3.29
CA MET A 5 -8.37 -5.00 2.34
C MET A 5 -8.75 -4.18 1.11
N VAL A 6 -10.01 -4.27 0.68
CA VAL A 6 -10.50 -3.54 -0.50
C VAL A 6 -10.52 -2.04 -0.23
N SER A 7 -10.80 -1.64 1.01
CA SER A 7 -10.89 -0.22 1.39
C SER A 7 -9.55 0.41 1.72
N CYS A 8 -8.55 -0.39 2.11
CA CYS A 8 -7.25 0.07 2.61
C CYS A 8 -7.33 1.05 3.81
N HIS A 9 -8.47 1.19 4.49
CA HIS A 9 -8.69 2.21 5.51
C HIS A 9 -7.74 2.12 6.71
N ASP A 10 -7.19 0.94 7.01
CA ASP A 10 -6.19 0.80 8.08
C ASP A 10 -4.91 1.62 7.81
N LEU A 11 -4.63 2.02 6.56
CA LEU A 11 -3.54 2.95 6.23
C LEU A 11 -3.69 4.33 6.87
N VAL A 12 -4.91 4.72 7.26
CA VAL A 12 -5.15 6.02 7.91
C VAL A 12 -4.39 6.15 9.24
N LYS A 13 -4.06 5.02 9.87
CA LYS A 13 -3.30 4.94 11.13
C LYS A 13 -1.80 5.15 10.94
N VAL A 14 -1.31 5.10 9.70
CA VAL A 14 0.13 5.09 9.41
C VAL A 14 0.68 6.49 9.12
N PHE A 15 -0.14 7.38 8.56
CA PHE A 15 0.33 8.68 8.07
C PHE A 15 -0.24 9.85 8.89
N PRO A 16 0.60 10.84 9.26
CA PRO A 16 0.18 12.00 10.05
C PRO A 16 -0.67 12.99 9.24
N SER A 17 -1.38 13.90 9.92
CA SER A 17 -2.08 15.01 9.25
C SER A 17 -1.09 15.96 8.56
N ALA A 18 -1.50 16.60 7.46
CA ALA A 18 -0.74 17.70 6.87
C ALA A 18 -0.68 18.96 7.75
N ASN A 19 -1.62 19.08 8.70
CA ASN A 19 -1.62 20.16 9.67
C ASN A 19 -0.53 20.00 10.74
N ASP A 20 -0.12 18.75 11.03
CA ASP A 20 0.83 18.43 12.09
C ASP A 20 2.25 18.20 11.54
N VAL A 21 2.36 17.54 10.39
CA VAL A 21 3.64 17.21 9.75
C VAL A 21 3.60 17.63 8.28
N PRO A 22 4.45 18.58 7.84
CA PRO A 22 4.49 18.99 6.43
C PRO A 22 5.03 17.87 5.54
N ASN A 23 4.78 17.94 4.22
CA ASN A 23 5.12 16.86 3.29
C ASN A 23 6.64 16.55 3.27
N GLU A 24 7.47 17.58 3.43
CA GLU A 24 8.93 17.50 3.40
C GLU A 24 9.51 16.77 4.63
N GLU A 25 8.73 16.70 5.71
CA GLU A 25 9.12 16.04 6.96
C GLU A 25 8.48 14.65 7.11
N LEU A 26 7.70 14.19 6.13
CA LEU A 26 7.16 12.84 6.16
C LEU A 26 8.25 11.78 6.04
N VAL A 27 8.03 10.66 6.73
CA VAL A 27 8.92 9.50 6.65
C VAL A 27 8.87 8.91 5.24
N PRO A 28 10.01 8.79 4.54
CA PRO A 28 10.03 8.27 3.18
C PRO A 28 9.56 6.81 3.13
N SER A 29 8.50 6.56 2.36
CA SER A 29 7.71 5.34 2.46
C SER A 29 7.34 4.71 1.12
N LEU A 30 7.34 3.38 1.08
CA LEU A 30 6.76 2.60 -0.02
C LEU A 30 5.52 1.85 0.47
N VAL A 31 4.39 2.02 -0.22
CA VAL A 31 3.12 1.36 0.10
C VAL A 31 2.78 0.37 -1.01
N TYR A 32 3.04 -0.91 -0.77
CA TYR A 32 2.79 -1.99 -1.71
C TYR A 32 1.34 -2.46 -1.68
N SER A 33 0.74 -2.61 -2.86
CA SER A 33 -0.61 -3.17 -3.05
C SER A 33 -0.61 -4.23 -4.15
N GLY A 34 -1.46 -5.24 -4.00
CA GLY A 34 -1.53 -6.37 -4.95
C GLY A 34 -2.13 -6.07 -6.32
N SER A 35 -2.71 -4.87 -6.57
CA SER A 35 -3.28 -4.52 -7.89
C SER A 35 -3.21 -3.02 -8.18
N HIS A 36 -3.29 -2.66 -9.46
CA HIS A 36 -3.26 -1.26 -9.91
C HIS A 36 -4.43 -0.43 -9.37
N ASN A 37 -5.60 -1.04 -9.20
CA ASN A 37 -6.75 -0.34 -8.63
C ASN A 37 -6.53 -0.07 -7.13
N ARG A 38 -5.93 -1.02 -6.41
CA ARG A 38 -5.63 -0.87 -4.99
C ARG A 38 -4.55 0.18 -4.72
N THR A 39 -3.60 0.41 -5.63
CA THR A 39 -2.64 1.50 -5.44
C THR A 39 -3.31 2.88 -5.48
N LEU A 40 -4.37 3.05 -6.29
CA LEU A 40 -5.20 4.27 -6.24
C LEU A 40 -5.98 4.37 -4.93
N THR A 41 -6.63 3.29 -4.50
CA THR A 41 -7.36 3.28 -3.22
C THR A 41 -6.45 3.58 -2.03
N ALA A 42 -5.24 3.00 -1.99
CA ALA A 42 -4.25 3.32 -0.98
C ALA A 42 -3.87 4.81 -1.02
N LEU A 43 -3.73 5.40 -2.21
CA LEU A 43 -3.43 6.82 -2.38
C LEU A 43 -4.58 7.72 -1.92
N ASP A 44 -5.83 7.32 -2.14
CA ASP A 44 -7.02 8.00 -1.61
C ASP A 44 -7.02 7.98 -0.07
N VAL A 45 -6.70 6.84 0.55
CA VAL A 45 -6.62 6.73 2.02
C VAL A 45 -5.45 7.53 2.58
N ILE A 46 -4.30 7.57 1.90
CA ILE A 46 -3.19 8.45 2.28
C ILE A 46 -3.66 9.91 2.24
N SER A 47 -4.36 10.33 1.19
CA SER A 47 -4.91 11.69 1.08
C SER A 47 -5.94 12.00 2.18
N MET A 48 -6.75 11.01 2.59
CA MET A 48 -7.63 11.14 3.75
C MET A 48 -6.84 11.30 5.06
N ALA A 49 -5.81 10.49 5.30
CA ALA A 49 -4.96 10.55 6.49
C ALA A 49 -4.25 11.92 6.63
N ARG A 50 -3.82 12.47 5.48
CA ARG A 50 -3.21 13.79 5.34
C ARG A 50 -4.21 14.94 5.40
N GLU A 51 -5.52 14.65 5.35
CA GLU A 51 -6.60 15.66 5.26
C GLU A 51 -6.52 16.54 4.01
N THR A 52 -6.06 15.97 2.89
CA THR A 52 -5.90 16.64 1.59
C THR A 52 -6.74 15.95 0.50
N PRO A 53 -8.09 15.99 0.59
CA PRO A 53 -8.96 15.28 -0.35
C PRO A 53 -8.74 15.75 -1.79
N GLY A 54 -8.57 14.81 -2.71
CA GLY A 54 -8.33 15.07 -4.13
C GLY A 54 -6.86 15.06 -4.55
N GLU A 55 -5.91 15.15 -3.62
CA GLU A 55 -4.47 15.05 -3.93
C GLU A 55 -4.08 13.71 -4.56
N SER A 56 -4.84 12.65 -4.30
CA SER A 56 -4.66 11.35 -4.95
C SER A 56 -4.82 11.38 -6.47
N SER A 57 -5.52 12.37 -7.01
CA SER A 57 -5.69 12.57 -8.45
C SER A 57 -4.62 13.49 -9.06
N ASN A 58 -3.75 14.09 -8.25
CA ASN A 58 -2.68 14.98 -8.70
C ASN A 58 -1.41 14.17 -9.04
N PRO A 59 -1.04 14.03 -10.33
CA PRO A 59 0.15 13.26 -10.72
C PRO A 59 1.47 13.88 -10.26
N LYS A 60 1.45 15.17 -9.89
CA LYS A 60 2.61 15.92 -9.38
C LYS A 60 2.50 16.26 -7.91
N SER A 61 1.68 15.52 -7.15
CA SER A 61 1.55 15.74 -5.70
C SER A 61 2.93 15.72 -5.03
N SER A 62 3.15 16.65 -4.09
CA SER A 62 4.34 16.69 -3.24
C SER A 62 4.25 15.73 -2.06
N CYS A 63 3.10 15.08 -1.85
CA CYS A 63 2.91 14.13 -0.75
C CYS A 63 3.12 12.68 -1.19
N ALA A 64 2.35 12.23 -2.19
CA ALA A 64 2.33 10.83 -2.55
C ALA A 64 2.02 10.65 -4.04
N ARG A 65 2.71 9.71 -4.69
CA ARG A 65 2.49 9.39 -6.11
C ARG A 65 2.32 7.91 -6.34
N ARG A 66 1.72 7.55 -7.47
CA ARG A 66 1.40 6.17 -7.84
C ARG A 66 2.44 5.60 -8.81
N TYR A 67 2.85 4.35 -8.60
CA TYR A 67 3.75 3.65 -9.51
C TYR A 67 3.27 2.21 -9.80
N HIS A 68 3.02 1.87 -11.06
CA HIS A 68 2.64 0.51 -11.45
C HIS A 68 3.11 0.17 -12.87
N SER A 69 2.88 -1.07 -13.33
CA SER A 69 3.42 -1.53 -14.62
C SER A 69 2.87 -0.72 -15.81
N CYS A 70 1.60 -0.29 -15.75
CA CYS A 70 0.96 0.54 -16.77
C CYS A 70 1.32 2.04 -16.71
N THR A 71 2.20 2.47 -15.81
CA THR A 71 2.71 3.86 -15.80
C THR A 71 3.60 4.05 -17.04
N GLY A 72 3.48 5.19 -17.74
CA GLY A 72 4.30 5.48 -18.92
C GLY A 72 5.79 5.46 -18.57
N GLU A 73 6.66 5.06 -19.50
CA GLU A 73 8.09 4.89 -19.19
C GLU A 73 8.76 6.20 -18.74
N LYS A 74 8.40 7.32 -19.36
CA LYS A 74 8.85 8.65 -18.93
C LYS A 74 8.37 9.00 -17.53
N ASP A 75 7.09 8.76 -17.24
CA ASP A 75 6.52 9.00 -15.92
C ASP A 75 7.16 8.10 -14.83
N LYS A 76 7.58 6.88 -15.18
CA LYS A 76 8.33 6.01 -14.27
C LYS A 76 9.70 6.61 -13.94
N ILE A 77 10.45 7.04 -14.95
CA ILE A 77 11.76 7.68 -14.76
C ILE A 77 11.61 8.93 -13.90
N ASP A 78 10.70 9.84 -14.29
CA ASP A 78 10.45 11.10 -13.56
C ASP A 78 10.02 10.83 -12.11
N CYS A 79 9.14 9.85 -11.88
CA CYS A 79 8.69 9.47 -10.53
C CYS A 79 9.85 8.96 -9.67
N VAL A 80 10.72 8.12 -10.22
CA VAL A 80 11.89 7.58 -9.50
C VAL A 80 12.89 8.70 -9.20
N GLU A 81 13.21 9.56 -10.18
CA GLU A 81 14.12 10.69 -10.00
C GLU A 81 13.59 11.70 -8.98
N ASP A 82 12.31 12.07 -9.08
CA ASP A 82 11.65 12.99 -8.16
C ASP A 82 11.60 12.41 -6.72
N PHE A 83 11.40 11.10 -6.58
CA PHE A 83 11.44 10.45 -5.29
C PHE A 83 12.85 10.43 -4.70
N LEU A 84 13.87 10.05 -5.49
CA LEU A 84 15.26 10.01 -5.02
C LEU A 84 15.83 11.40 -4.69
N THR A 85 15.31 12.45 -5.33
CA THR A 85 15.66 13.84 -5.03
C THR A 85 14.82 14.46 -3.91
N GLY A 86 13.88 13.70 -3.32
CA GLY A 86 13.10 14.13 -2.17
C GLY A 86 11.96 15.10 -2.49
N LYS A 87 11.50 15.18 -3.75
CA LYS A 87 10.37 16.06 -4.13
C LYS A 87 9.02 15.59 -3.56
N PHE A 88 8.91 14.31 -3.24
CA PHE A 88 7.78 13.75 -2.53
C PHE A 88 8.20 12.49 -1.74
N PRO A 89 7.60 12.22 -0.58
CA PRO A 89 8.06 11.20 0.37
C PRO A 89 7.40 9.82 0.21
N ILE A 90 6.26 9.68 -0.49
CA ILE A 90 5.50 8.41 -0.51
C ILE A 90 5.25 7.91 -1.93
N ILE A 91 5.55 6.64 -2.19
CA ILE A 91 5.11 5.94 -3.40
C ILE A 91 4.07 4.88 -3.02
N SER A 92 2.89 4.94 -3.64
CA SER A 92 1.92 3.84 -3.67
C SER A 92 2.15 2.97 -4.90
N CYS A 93 2.58 1.73 -4.71
CA CYS A 93 3.10 0.89 -5.78
C CYS A 93 2.62 -0.56 -5.79
N THR A 94 2.78 -1.22 -6.94
CA THR A 94 2.78 -2.69 -7.01
C THR A 94 4.22 -3.23 -7.01
N MET A 95 4.38 -4.55 -7.06
CA MET A 95 5.69 -5.20 -7.22
C MET A 95 6.48 -4.71 -8.46
N ALA A 96 5.80 -4.07 -9.43
CA ALA A 96 6.43 -3.47 -10.61
C ALA A 96 7.46 -2.37 -10.28
N LEU A 97 7.44 -1.80 -9.07
CA LEU A 97 8.49 -0.88 -8.61
C LEU A 97 9.88 -1.56 -8.53
N GLY A 98 9.93 -2.90 -8.65
CA GLY A 98 11.02 -3.61 -9.35
C GLY A 98 12.35 -3.72 -8.60
N LEU A 99 13.03 -4.84 -8.85
CA LEU A 99 14.37 -5.18 -8.35
C LEU A 99 15.43 -4.27 -9.01
N GLY A 100 16.45 -3.85 -8.27
CA GLY A 100 17.62 -3.12 -8.81
C GLY A 100 17.70 -1.63 -8.48
N GLN A 101 16.64 -1.01 -7.97
CA GLN A 101 16.71 0.38 -7.48
C GLN A 101 17.20 0.43 -6.03
N ASN A 102 18.15 1.31 -5.74
CA ASN A 102 18.70 1.48 -4.41
C ASN A 102 17.97 2.60 -3.64
N TRP A 103 16.96 2.20 -2.86
CA TRP A 103 16.14 3.11 -2.07
C TRP A 103 16.78 3.47 -0.72
N LYS A 104 17.99 4.05 -0.73
CA LYS A 104 18.77 4.30 0.51
C LYS A 104 18.00 5.08 1.58
N TRP A 105 17.22 6.08 1.17
CA TRP A 105 16.51 6.97 2.08
C TRP A 105 15.15 6.45 2.56
N VAL A 106 14.66 5.31 2.03
CA VAL A 106 13.38 4.73 2.46
C VAL A 106 13.51 4.21 3.88
N ARG A 107 12.60 4.66 4.75
CA ARG A 107 12.60 4.33 6.18
C ARG A 107 11.40 3.47 6.58
N MET A 108 10.34 3.45 5.78
CA MET A 108 9.15 2.65 6.04
C MET A 108 8.65 1.92 4.78
N VAL A 109 8.25 0.67 4.93
CA VAL A 109 7.56 -0.12 3.91
C VAL A 109 6.26 -0.64 4.49
N VAL A 110 5.16 -0.41 3.79
CA VAL A 110 3.84 -0.94 4.14
C VAL A 110 3.42 -1.92 3.06
N HIS A 111 3.07 -3.13 3.45
CA HIS A 111 2.53 -4.14 2.53
C HIS A 111 1.05 -4.37 2.81
N MET A 112 0.21 -4.07 1.81
CA MET A 112 -1.23 -4.24 1.87
C MET A 112 -1.62 -5.64 1.38
N GLY A 113 -2.00 -6.48 2.33
CA GLY A 113 -2.63 -7.78 2.09
C GLY A 113 -1.65 -8.93 2.12
N ARG A 114 -2.21 -10.09 1.75
CA ARG A 114 -1.48 -11.33 1.56
C ARG A 114 -0.45 -11.19 0.42
N GLY A 115 0.72 -11.76 0.63
CA GLY A 115 1.77 -11.85 -0.38
C GLY A 115 2.64 -13.05 -0.06
N ASP A 116 3.28 -13.58 -1.11
CA ASP A 116 4.28 -14.63 -0.96
C ASP A 116 5.40 -14.15 0.00
N PRO A 117 5.82 -14.97 0.98
CA PRO A 117 6.81 -14.56 1.97
C PRO A 117 8.13 -14.06 1.36
N ALA A 118 8.65 -14.72 0.31
CA ALA A 118 9.89 -14.30 -0.33
C ALA A 118 9.74 -12.92 -0.99
N SER A 119 8.61 -12.70 -1.66
CA SER A 119 8.25 -11.39 -2.23
C SER A 119 8.14 -10.31 -1.15
N ILE A 120 7.52 -10.62 -0.02
CA ILE A 120 7.40 -9.73 1.14
C ILE A 120 8.78 -9.35 1.68
N VAL A 121 9.67 -10.32 1.90
CA VAL A 121 11.04 -10.08 2.39
C VAL A 121 11.80 -9.14 1.45
N GLN A 122 11.68 -9.34 0.13
CA GLN A 122 12.30 -8.45 -0.85
C GLN A 122 11.75 -7.02 -0.81
N MET A 123 10.44 -6.86 -0.56
CA MET A 123 9.80 -5.54 -0.46
C MET A 123 10.20 -4.82 0.82
N VAL A 124 10.13 -5.49 1.98
CA VAL A 124 10.47 -4.88 3.27
C VAL A 124 11.96 -4.58 3.40
N GLY A 125 12.82 -5.38 2.75
CA GLY A 125 14.28 -5.15 2.66
C GLY A 125 14.70 -3.91 1.85
N ARG A 126 13.74 -3.07 1.44
CA ARG A 126 13.99 -1.75 0.85
C ARG A 126 14.09 -0.65 1.90
N ALA A 127 13.52 -0.85 3.09
CA ALA A 127 13.67 0.08 4.21
C ALA A 127 15.04 -0.09 4.89
N GLY A 128 15.58 1.02 5.42
CA GLY A 128 16.77 0.98 6.29
C GLY A 128 18.09 0.70 5.57
N ARG A 129 18.16 0.93 4.25
CA ARG A 129 19.39 0.75 3.46
C ARG A 129 20.46 1.81 3.70
N ASP A 130 20.14 2.84 4.46
CA ASP A 130 21.09 3.82 5.01
C ASP A 130 21.77 3.33 6.30
N GLY A 131 21.48 2.10 6.75
CA GLY A 131 22.01 1.52 7.98
C GLY A 131 21.24 1.92 9.24
N ARG A 132 20.22 2.78 9.13
CA ARG A 132 19.31 3.09 10.24
C ARG A 132 18.14 2.10 10.27
N PRO A 133 17.49 1.88 11.43
CA PRO A 133 16.39 0.91 11.54
C PRO A 133 15.23 1.21 10.56
N GLY A 134 14.87 0.26 9.70
CA GLY A 134 13.70 0.35 8.83
C GLY A 134 12.44 -0.18 9.52
N LEU A 135 11.27 0.37 9.18
CA LEU A 135 9.98 -0.16 9.62
C LEU A 135 9.29 -0.92 8.49
N ALA A 136 8.80 -2.11 8.80
CA ALA A 136 7.96 -2.91 7.93
C ALA A 136 6.60 -3.14 8.59
N ILE A 137 5.51 -2.74 7.91
CA ILE A 137 4.13 -2.95 8.37
C ILE A 137 3.44 -3.88 7.38
N LEU A 138 2.92 -5.00 7.87
CA LEU A 138 2.15 -5.94 7.07
C LEU A 138 0.69 -5.90 7.51
N PHE A 139 -0.18 -5.42 6.63
CA PHE A 139 -1.61 -5.46 6.85
C PHE A 139 -2.16 -6.77 6.28
N VAL A 140 -2.47 -7.73 7.15
CA VAL A 140 -3.03 -9.04 6.78
C VAL A 140 -4.45 -9.22 7.31
N GLU A 141 -5.29 -9.91 6.53
CA GLU A 141 -6.70 -10.17 6.88
C GLU A 141 -6.74 -11.14 8.07
N LYS A 142 -7.54 -10.80 9.09
CA LYS A 142 -7.70 -11.68 10.27
C LYS A 142 -8.37 -13.00 9.92
N ILE A 143 -9.31 -12.96 8.97
CA ILE A 143 -10.08 -14.11 8.51
C ILE A 143 -10.16 -14.04 6.99
N ARG A 144 -9.69 -15.10 6.34
CA ARG A 144 -9.75 -15.31 4.90
C ARG A 144 -10.83 -16.33 4.57
N CYS A 145 -11.72 -15.96 3.65
CA CYS A 145 -12.67 -16.90 3.07
C CYS A 145 -11.90 -17.99 2.29
N ASN A 146 -12.17 -19.26 2.62
CA ASN A 146 -11.50 -20.43 2.03
C ASN A 146 -9.98 -20.51 2.27
N GLY A 147 -9.45 -19.74 3.23
CA GLY A 147 -8.06 -19.85 3.69
C GLY A 147 -7.96 -20.61 5.01
N LYS A 148 -6.73 -20.90 5.42
CA LYS A 148 -6.42 -21.40 6.76
C LYS A 148 -6.28 -20.21 7.71
N ASN A 149 -7.03 -20.21 8.80
CA ASN A 149 -7.17 -19.04 9.69
C ASN A 149 -6.67 -19.32 11.12
N SER A 150 -6.35 -20.57 11.42
CA SER A 150 -5.76 -21.00 12.69
C SER A 150 -4.61 -21.97 12.44
N ALA A 151 -3.69 -22.07 13.40
CA ALA A 151 -2.58 -23.02 13.31
C ALA A 151 -3.07 -24.47 13.23
N ASP A 152 -4.25 -24.77 13.79
CA ASP A 152 -4.86 -26.10 13.80
C ASP A 152 -5.41 -26.52 12.42
N ASP A 153 -5.63 -25.55 11.50
CA ASP A 153 -6.02 -25.84 10.11
C ASP A 153 -4.86 -26.47 9.31
N PHE A 154 -3.64 -26.47 9.86
CA PHE A 154 -2.44 -27.03 9.25
C PHE A 154 -2.15 -28.42 9.83
N LYS A 155 -2.12 -29.42 8.95
CA LYS A 155 -1.79 -30.80 9.35
C LYS A 155 -0.29 -30.94 9.52
N GLU A 156 0.12 -31.47 10.67
CA GLU A 156 1.53 -31.81 10.93
C GLU A 156 2.08 -32.79 9.89
N GLY A 157 3.35 -32.62 9.54
CA GLY A 157 4.03 -33.48 8.57
C GLY A 157 3.61 -33.26 7.11
N THR A 158 2.73 -32.30 6.82
CA THR A 158 2.38 -31.93 5.45
C THR A 158 3.25 -30.79 4.95
N THR A 159 3.73 -30.91 3.71
CA THR A 159 4.43 -29.82 3.01
C THR A 159 3.47 -28.67 2.77
N GLN A 160 3.87 -27.46 3.14
CA GLN A 160 3.07 -26.26 2.86
C GLN A 160 3.15 -25.94 1.35
N SER A 161 1.99 -25.73 0.73
CA SER A 161 1.94 -25.07 -0.58
C SER A 161 2.26 -23.58 -0.45
N ASP A 162 2.46 -22.88 -1.58
CA ASP A 162 2.61 -21.42 -1.56
C ASP A 162 1.41 -20.73 -0.91
N ASP A 163 0.21 -21.28 -1.10
CA ASP A 163 -0.98 -20.76 -0.46
C ASP A 163 -0.98 -20.97 1.06
N ASP A 164 -0.50 -22.13 1.51
CA ASP A 164 -0.36 -22.42 2.93
C ASP A 164 0.69 -21.53 3.59
N ARG A 165 1.83 -21.27 2.93
CA ARG A 165 2.88 -20.38 3.43
C ARG A 165 2.36 -18.97 3.64
N MET A 166 1.61 -18.44 2.68
CA MET A 166 1.01 -17.12 2.79
C MET A 166 -0.03 -17.02 3.92
N ASP A 167 -0.85 -18.05 4.11
CA ASP A 167 -1.84 -18.09 5.20
C ASP A 167 -1.13 -18.27 6.56
N ALA A 168 -0.11 -19.11 6.63
CA ALA A 168 0.70 -19.33 7.83
C ALA A 168 1.45 -18.07 8.27
N LEU A 169 1.99 -17.27 7.34
CA LEU A 169 2.66 -16.00 7.65
C LEU A 169 1.70 -15.00 8.33
N ALA A 170 0.42 -15.03 7.99
CA ALA A 170 -0.55 -14.11 8.58
C ALA A 170 -0.88 -14.44 10.06
N ILE A 171 -0.66 -15.69 10.49
CA ILE A 171 -1.10 -16.18 11.80
C ILE A 171 0.03 -16.75 12.66
N THR A 172 1.24 -16.87 12.14
CA THR A 172 2.35 -17.49 12.86
C THR A 172 2.61 -16.79 14.19
N PRO A 173 2.73 -17.53 15.32
CA PRO A 173 3.12 -16.97 16.60
C PRO A 173 4.64 -16.84 16.75
N VAL A 174 5.42 -17.31 15.76
CA VAL A 174 6.89 -17.32 15.82
C VAL A 174 7.43 -15.94 15.50
N CYS A 175 8.60 -15.60 16.06
CA CYS A 175 9.38 -14.43 15.65
C CYS A 175 9.43 -14.31 14.13
N LEU A 176 9.02 -13.17 13.56
CA LEU A 176 8.96 -12.99 12.10
C LEU A 176 10.34 -13.09 11.45
N ARG A 177 11.40 -12.64 12.13
CA ARG A 177 12.79 -12.77 11.64
C ARG A 177 13.17 -14.24 11.45
N ILE A 178 12.87 -15.06 12.46
CA ILE A 178 13.10 -16.51 12.42
C ILE A 178 12.18 -17.16 11.37
N ALA A 179 10.90 -16.81 11.35
CA ALA A 179 9.94 -17.38 10.40
C ALA A 179 10.37 -17.17 8.94
N PHE A 180 10.87 -15.97 8.60
CA PHE A 180 11.43 -15.71 7.27
C PHE A 180 12.75 -16.46 7.01
N SER A 181 13.60 -16.64 8.02
CA SER A 181 14.83 -17.46 7.88
C SER A 181 14.49 -18.91 7.56
N ILE A 182 13.55 -19.50 8.31
CA ILE A 182 13.06 -20.86 8.11
C ILE A 182 12.40 -21.02 6.74
N ASP A 183 11.57 -20.06 6.33
CA ASP A 183 10.95 -20.09 5.00
C ASP A 183 11.97 -20.09 3.87
N ASN A 184 13.00 -19.24 3.97
CA ASN A 184 14.05 -19.17 2.94
C ASN A 184 14.94 -20.42 2.90
N LEU A 185 15.19 -21.06 4.04
CA LEU A 185 16.08 -22.22 4.14
C LEU A 185 15.35 -23.54 3.88
N LEU A 186 14.12 -23.68 4.39
CA LEU A 186 13.39 -24.95 4.46
C LEU A 186 12.05 -24.92 3.72
N GLY A 187 11.58 -23.77 3.23
CA GLY A 187 10.41 -23.65 2.37
C GLY A 187 9.06 -23.76 3.09
N TYR A 188 8.97 -23.40 4.37
CA TYR A 188 7.71 -23.34 5.11
C TYR A 188 7.72 -22.26 6.18
N ILE A 189 6.53 -21.79 6.57
CA ILE A 189 6.38 -20.87 7.70
C ILE A 189 6.06 -21.67 8.98
N PRO A 190 6.88 -21.57 10.03
CA PRO A 190 6.64 -22.30 11.27
C PRO A 190 5.41 -21.74 11.99
N LEU A 191 4.59 -22.62 12.55
CA LEU A 191 3.34 -22.27 13.23
C LEU A 191 3.40 -22.48 14.75
N ARG A 192 4.54 -22.94 15.27
CA ARG A 192 4.74 -23.22 16.69
C ARG A 192 6.10 -22.75 17.16
N VAL A 193 6.13 -22.19 18.35
CA VAL A 193 7.35 -21.63 18.96
C VAL A 193 8.36 -22.73 19.34
N ASN A 194 7.88 -23.96 19.56
CA ASN A 194 8.71 -25.12 19.90
C ASN A 194 9.15 -25.95 18.68
N ASP A 195 9.00 -25.43 17.45
CA ASP A 195 9.56 -26.07 16.26
C ASP A 195 11.10 -26.21 16.42
N PRO A 196 11.68 -27.41 16.27
CA PRO A 196 13.12 -27.62 16.45
C PRO A 196 13.99 -26.71 15.58
N ASN A 197 13.56 -26.39 14.36
CA ASN A 197 14.31 -25.51 13.47
C ASN A 197 14.23 -24.05 13.95
N CYS A 198 13.11 -23.63 14.51
CA CYS A 198 12.99 -22.30 15.11
C CYS A 198 13.87 -22.15 16.35
N LEU A 199 13.95 -23.19 17.18
CA LEU A 199 14.83 -23.20 18.35
C LEU A 199 16.29 -23.15 17.94
N ALA A 200 16.69 -23.95 16.95
CA ALA A 200 18.06 -23.94 16.43
C ALA A 200 18.43 -22.59 15.80
N GLU A 201 17.53 -21.97 15.03
CA GLU A 201 17.78 -20.65 14.43
C GLU A 201 17.86 -19.55 15.49
N LYS A 202 17.04 -19.64 16.55
CA LYS A 202 17.14 -18.73 17.69
C LYS A 202 18.49 -18.84 18.39
N GLU A 203 18.94 -20.06 18.67
CA GLU A 203 20.25 -20.31 19.31
C GLU A 203 21.40 -19.78 18.44
N ARG A 204 21.30 -19.97 17.10
CA ARG A 204 22.26 -19.39 16.16
C ARG A 204 22.30 -17.87 16.23
N GLU A 205 21.15 -17.19 16.16
CA GLU A 205 21.05 -15.73 16.26
C GLU A 205 21.69 -15.21 17.57
N GLU A 206 21.45 -15.88 18.70
CA GLU A 206 22.04 -15.53 20.00
C GLU A 206 23.56 -15.74 20.01
N SER A 207 24.04 -16.85 19.46
CA SER A 207 25.48 -17.17 19.40
C SER A 207 26.29 -16.22 18.51
N GLU A 208 25.67 -15.70 17.44
CA GLU A 208 26.25 -14.73 16.50
C GLU A 208 26.07 -13.27 16.97
N GLY A 209 25.44 -13.06 18.15
CA GLY A 209 25.29 -11.74 18.75
C GLY A 209 24.30 -10.83 18.02
N PHE A 210 23.25 -11.39 17.41
CA PHE A 210 22.18 -10.58 16.81
C PHE A 210 21.42 -9.79 17.88
N ASP A 211 21.01 -8.56 17.54
CA ASP A 211 20.13 -7.78 18.40
C ASP A 211 18.79 -8.50 18.64
N PRO A 212 18.15 -8.34 19.82
CA PRO A 212 16.82 -8.85 20.08
C PRO A 212 15.80 -8.40 19.02
N CYS A 213 14.96 -9.32 18.55
CA CYS A 213 13.96 -9.01 17.54
C CYS A 213 12.86 -8.11 18.11
N CYS A 214 12.52 -7.03 17.41
CA CYS A 214 11.46 -6.09 17.77
C CYS A 214 10.16 -6.32 16.98
N CYS A 215 9.94 -7.51 16.43
CA CYS A 215 8.71 -7.79 15.68
C CYS A 215 7.50 -7.92 16.61
N SER A 216 6.29 -7.81 16.05
CA SER A 216 5.02 -7.86 16.80
C SER A 216 4.80 -9.16 17.58
N ASN A 217 5.45 -10.25 17.18
CA ASN A 217 5.35 -11.55 17.87
C ASN A 217 6.35 -11.66 19.05
N CYS A 218 7.43 -10.86 19.02
CA CYS A 218 8.43 -10.82 20.09
C CYS A 218 8.11 -9.76 21.15
N ASP A 219 7.57 -8.61 20.73
CA ASP A 219 7.17 -7.52 21.62
C ASP A 219 5.85 -6.89 21.15
N GLY A 220 4.74 -7.54 21.52
CA GLY A 220 3.39 -7.09 21.20
C GLY A 220 3.06 -5.70 21.74
N PRO A 221 3.27 -5.40 23.04
CA PRO A 221 3.01 -4.08 23.60
C PRO A 221 3.79 -2.96 22.90
N ALA A 222 5.08 -3.17 22.61
CA ALA A 222 5.89 -2.20 21.88
C ALA A 222 5.39 -1.99 20.43
N ALA A 223 4.92 -3.04 19.77
CA ALA A 223 4.35 -2.92 18.42
C ALA A 223 3.03 -2.13 18.40
N VAL A 224 2.17 -2.31 19.41
CA VAL A 224 0.93 -1.52 19.56
C VAL A 224 1.27 -0.04 19.78
N GLN A 225 2.17 0.25 20.72
CA GLN A 225 2.60 1.61 21.00
C GLN A 225 3.26 2.28 19.78
N LEU A 226 4.04 1.52 19.01
CA LEU A 226 4.62 2.02 17.75
C LEU A 226 3.52 2.45 16.78
N MET A 227 2.53 1.58 16.54
CA MET A 227 1.41 1.88 15.64
C MET A 227 0.58 3.08 16.09
N GLU A 228 0.37 3.27 17.39
CA GLU A 228 -0.34 4.43 17.97
C GLU A 228 0.42 5.75 17.77
N ASN A 229 1.75 5.70 17.63
CA ASN A 229 2.59 6.87 17.46
C ASN A 229 2.86 7.24 15.99
N LEU A 230 2.59 6.36 15.03
CA LEU A 230 2.77 6.64 13.60
C LEU A 230 1.98 7.86 13.08
N PRO A 231 0.77 8.19 13.57
CA PRO A 231 0.08 9.43 13.22
C PRO A 231 0.82 10.72 13.62
N PHE A 232 1.94 10.64 14.34
CA PHE A 232 2.81 11.76 14.71
C PHE A 232 4.21 11.66 14.08
N ALA A 233 4.45 10.65 13.23
CA ALA A 233 5.78 10.35 12.71
C ALA A 233 6.26 11.41 11.71
N SER A 234 7.46 11.93 11.96
CA SER A 234 8.23 12.77 11.06
C SER A 234 9.66 12.26 10.95
N THR A 235 10.42 12.74 9.96
CA THR A 235 11.84 12.42 9.80
C THR A 235 12.68 12.75 11.03
N GLN A 236 12.23 13.67 11.88
CA GLN A 236 12.94 14.10 13.09
C GLN A 236 12.73 13.17 14.29
N ASN A 237 11.52 12.60 14.43
CA ASN A 237 11.14 11.79 15.60
C ASN A 237 11.02 10.28 15.31
N PHE A 238 11.14 9.86 14.06
CA PHE A 238 10.91 8.47 13.66
C PHE A 238 11.82 7.47 14.39
N ASP A 239 13.09 7.81 14.61
CA ASP A 239 14.03 6.95 15.34
C ASP A 239 13.62 6.77 16.83
N GLU A 240 12.98 7.77 17.44
CA GLU A 240 12.46 7.67 18.80
C GLU A 240 11.14 6.88 18.87
N ILE A 241 10.29 7.00 17.85
CA ILE A 241 9.08 6.17 17.70
C ILE A 241 9.48 4.70 17.53
N MET A 242 10.46 4.39 16.68
CA MET A 242 10.96 3.04 16.46
C MET A 242 11.54 2.41 17.73
N LYS A 243 12.11 3.21 18.63
CA LYS A 243 12.64 2.79 19.92
C LYS A 243 11.60 2.80 21.05
N ASN A 244 10.33 3.11 20.76
CA ASN A 244 9.25 3.30 21.75
C ASN A 244 9.58 4.32 22.87
N ARG A 245 10.41 5.32 22.55
CA ARG A 245 10.79 6.40 23.47
C ARG A 245 9.99 7.68 23.24
N PHE A 246 9.34 7.80 22.09
CA PHE A 246 8.45 8.92 21.80
C PHE A 246 7.23 8.90 22.73
N LYS A 247 6.89 10.07 23.27
CA LYS A 247 5.71 10.28 24.12
C LYS A 247 4.97 11.51 23.63
N THR A 248 3.66 11.38 23.51
CA THR A 248 2.77 12.48 23.19
C THR A 248 1.61 12.47 24.20
N SER A 249 1.14 13.65 24.58
CA SER A 249 -0.10 13.80 25.35
C SER A 249 -1.33 13.91 24.45
N LEU A 250 -1.14 14.02 23.14
CA LEU A 250 -2.20 14.14 22.16
C LEU A 250 -2.76 12.76 21.83
N VAL A 251 -4.08 12.64 21.84
CA VAL A 251 -4.80 11.46 21.38
C VAL A 251 -5.45 11.81 20.06
N ILE A 252 -4.94 11.26 18.97
CA ILE A 252 -5.57 11.35 17.65
C ILE A 252 -6.42 10.09 17.47
N ASP A 253 -7.67 10.26 17.04
CA ASP A 253 -8.46 9.17 16.46
C ASP A 253 -8.31 9.21 14.93
N PRO A 254 -7.46 8.33 14.34
CA PRO A 254 -7.22 8.34 12.90
C PRO A 254 -8.48 7.99 12.10
N THR A 255 -9.45 7.29 12.70
CA THR A 255 -10.66 6.86 11.98
C THR A 255 -11.62 8.01 11.70
N SER A 256 -11.52 9.11 12.45
CA SER A 256 -12.31 10.33 12.22
C SER A 256 -12.01 11.00 10.87
N LYS A 257 -10.84 10.72 10.28
CA LYS A 257 -10.40 11.23 8.97
C LYS A 257 -10.96 10.45 7.79
N LEU A 258 -11.53 9.26 8.03
CA LEU A 258 -12.13 8.47 6.98
C LEU A 258 -13.43 9.13 6.52
N LEU A 259 -13.55 9.38 5.21
CA LEU A 259 -14.78 9.94 4.65
C LEU A 259 -15.94 8.96 4.88
N VAL A 260 -17.02 9.45 5.50
CA VAL A 260 -18.30 8.74 5.53
C VAL A 260 -18.71 8.49 4.09
N LYS A 261 -18.98 7.22 3.72
CA LYS A 261 -19.40 6.82 2.37
C LYS A 261 -20.42 7.83 1.86
N LYS A 262 -20.04 8.66 0.87
CA LYS A 262 -21.05 9.37 0.06
C LYS A 262 -22.00 8.28 -0.43
N SER A 263 -23.29 8.40 -0.12
CA SER A 263 -24.28 7.45 -0.60
C SER A 263 -24.01 7.30 -2.09
N THR A 264 -23.77 6.06 -2.55
CA THR A 264 -23.67 5.82 -3.98
C THR A 264 -24.91 6.47 -4.58
N PHE A 265 -24.72 7.45 -5.46
CA PHE A 265 -25.83 7.98 -6.23
C PHE A 265 -26.42 6.75 -6.92
N ARG A 266 -27.55 6.24 -6.41
CA ARG A 266 -28.30 5.21 -7.11
C ARG A 266 -28.55 5.82 -8.47
N LYS A 267 -28.18 5.11 -9.55
CA LYS A 267 -28.46 5.56 -10.92
C LYS A 267 -29.90 6.05 -10.96
N ARG A 268 -30.09 7.36 -11.00
CA ARG A 268 -31.42 7.95 -11.08
C ARG A 268 -31.93 7.54 -12.45
N LYS A 269 -33.11 6.91 -12.49
CA LYS A 269 -33.78 6.69 -13.77
C LYS A 269 -34.01 8.07 -14.38
N VAL A 270 -33.39 8.33 -15.53
CA VAL A 270 -33.57 9.60 -16.25
C VAL A 270 -35.07 9.74 -16.54
N PRO A 271 -35.75 10.79 -16.06
CA PRO A 271 -37.15 11.02 -16.38
C PRO A 271 -37.33 11.24 -17.88
N ASP A 272 -38.46 10.80 -18.43
CA ASP A 272 -38.75 10.94 -19.87
C ASP A 272 -38.63 12.39 -20.37
N ALA A 273 -38.91 13.37 -19.50
CA ALA A 273 -38.78 14.79 -19.79
C ALA A 273 -37.31 15.27 -19.99
N GLU A 274 -36.33 14.58 -19.38
CA GLU A 274 -34.90 14.93 -19.46
C GLU A 274 -34.19 14.18 -20.59
N GLN A 275 -34.85 13.19 -21.21
CA GLN A 275 -34.25 12.30 -22.20
C GLN A 275 -33.90 13.03 -23.50
N GLY A 276 -34.68 14.05 -23.88
CA GLY A 276 -34.37 14.93 -25.01
C GLY A 276 -33.12 15.78 -24.78
N THR A 277 -32.97 16.34 -23.58
CA THR A 277 -31.79 17.13 -23.20
C THR A 277 -30.54 16.25 -23.14
N LEU A 278 -30.65 15.05 -22.60
CA LEU A 278 -29.54 14.10 -22.54
C LEU A 278 -29.10 13.67 -23.94
N ALA A 279 -30.04 13.37 -24.84
CA ALA A 279 -29.72 13.03 -26.23
C ALA A 279 -29.05 14.19 -26.98
N ALA A 280 -29.48 15.42 -26.72
CA ALA A 280 -28.85 16.62 -27.28
C ALA A 280 -27.41 16.78 -26.77
N PHE A 281 -27.20 16.62 -25.46
CA PHE A 281 -25.88 16.71 -24.84
C PHE A 281 -24.92 15.59 -25.29
N GLN A 282 -25.41 14.36 -25.41
CA GLN A 282 -24.61 13.24 -25.95
C GLN A 282 -24.16 13.51 -27.39
N LYS A 283 -25.03 14.11 -28.20
CA LYS A 283 -24.69 14.51 -29.56
C LYS A 283 -23.63 15.62 -29.57
N GLU A 284 -23.82 16.65 -28.74
CA GLU A 284 -22.87 17.75 -28.58
C GLU A 284 -21.47 17.24 -28.19
N LEU A 285 -21.37 16.32 -27.22
CA LEU A 285 -20.10 15.72 -26.80
C LEU A 285 -19.39 14.97 -27.95
N VAL A 286 -20.15 14.23 -28.77
CA VAL A 286 -19.58 13.50 -29.91
C VAL A 286 -19.10 14.47 -30.99
N ASP A 287 -19.90 15.50 -31.29
CA ASP A 287 -19.59 16.51 -32.30
C ASP A 287 -18.38 17.38 -31.89
N ASP A 288 -18.32 17.79 -30.62
CA ASP A 288 -17.21 18.56 -30.05
C ASP A 288 -15.92 17.75 -30.03
N PHE A 289 -16.00 16.48 -29.62
CA PHE A 289 -14.83 15.60 -29.65
C PHE A 289 -14.33 15.37 -31.07
N ALA A 290 -15.24 15.17 -32.04
CA ALA A 290 -14.85 15.02 -33.44
C ALA A 290 -14.15 16.27 -33.97
N THR A 291 -14.69 17.45 -33.66
CA THR A 291 -14.08 18.74 -34.00
C THR A 291 -12.69 18.87 -33.40
N PHE A 292 -12.54 18.62 -32.11
CA PHE A 292 -11.24 18.64 -31.42
C PHE A 292 -10.25 17.66 -32.03
N TYR A 293 -10.68 16.43 -32.32
CA TYR A 293 -9.84 15.37 -32.86
C TYR A 293 -9.29 15.74 -34.23
N TYR A 294 -10.14 16.21 -35.16
CA TYR A 294 -9.70 16.56 -36.50
C TYR A 294 -8.91 17.87 -36.56
N LEU A 295 -9.16 18.82 -35.66
CA LEU A 295 -8.29 19.98 -35.49
C LEU A 295 -6.88 19.58 -35.05
N ARG A 296 -6.75 18.56 -34.19
CA ARG A 296 -5.45 18.11 -33.68
C ARG A 296 -4.74 17.12 -34.62
N PHE A 297 -5.49 16.30 -35.34
CA PHE A 297 -5.00 15.22 -36.20
C PHE A 297 -5.63 15.26 -37.60
N PRO A 298 -5.33 16.29 -38.42
CA PRO A 298 -6.01 16.53 -39.69
C PRO A 298 -5.75 15.46 -40.77
N THR A 299 -4.70 14.65 -40.63
CA THR A 299 -4.31 13.61 -41.59
C THR A 299 -4.43 12.18 -41.04
N SER A 300 -5.18 11.98 -39.94
CA SER A 300 -5.38 10.64 -39.37
C SER A 300 -6.29 9.78 -40.26
N ALA A 301 -5.71 9.09 -41.24
CA ALA A 301 -6.45 8.30 -42.23
C ALA A 301 -6.89 6.91 -41.72
N THR A 302 -6.32 6.44 -40.61
CA THR A 302 -6.53 5.06 -40.11
C THR A 302 -7.40 4.99 -38.86
N VAL A 303 -7.69 6.11 -38.20
CA VAL A 303 -8.49 6.15 -36.97
C VAL A 303 -9.39 7.38 -37.01
N HIS A 304 -10.70 7.16 -37.04
CA HIS A 304 -11.70 8.21 -37.01
C HIS A 304 -11.98 8.66 -35.57
N ALA A 305 -12.52 9.87 -35.40
CA ALA A 305 -12.90 10.36 -34.08
C ALA A 305 -13.91 9.43 -33.39
N SER A 306 -14.84 8.86 -34.16
CA SER A 306 -15.84 7.90 -33.68
C SER A 306 -15.25 6.60 -33.12
N ASP A 307 -14.05 6.22 -33.56
CA ASP A 307 -13.36 5.01 -33.06
C ASP A 307 -12.74 5.24 -31.67
N ARG A 308 -12.54 6.51 -31.30
CA ARG A 308 -11.99 6.92 -30.00
C ARG A 308 -13.08 7.36 -29.03
N PHE A 309 -14.08 8.06 -29.53
CA PHE A 309 -15.23 8.50 -28.74
C PHE A 309 -16.45 8.62 -29.65
N GLY A 310 -17.34 7.63 -29.55
CA GLY A 310 -18.58 7.57 -30.32
C GLY A 310 -19.82 7.54 -29.43
N LYS A 311 -20.96 7.22 -30.05
CA LYS A 311 -22.26 7.17 -29.38
C LYS A 311 -22.25 6.26 -28.14
N THR A 312 -21.63 5.08 -28.23
CA THR A 312 -21.51 4.13 -27.11
C THR A 312 -20.74 4.72 -25.93
N ASN A 313 -19.72 5.55 -26.19
CA ASN A 313 -18.96 6.22 -25.14
C ASN A 313 -19.77 7.35 -24.50
N ALA A 314 -20.50 8.12 -25.30
CA ALA A 314 -21.38 9.19 -24.83
C ALA A 314 -22.58 8.64 -24.02
N GLU A 315 -23.10 7.46 -24.36
CA GLU A 315 -24.15 6.75 -23.61
C GLU A 315 -23.68 6.22 -22.25
N ALA A 316 -22.36 6.05 -22.06
CA ALA A 316 -21.79 5.53 -20.82
C ALA A 316 -21.50 6.62 -19.77
N ILE A 317 -21.61 7.90 -20.16
CA ILE A 317 -21.48 9.09 -19.29
C ILE A 317 -22.83 9.39 -18.65
#